data_AF-A0A8T8KAD1-F1
#
_entry.id   AF-A0A8T8KAD1-F1
#
_cell.length_a   1.000
_cell.length_b   1.000
_cell.length_c   1.000
_cell.angle_alpha   90.00
_cell.angle_beta   90.00
_cell.angle_gamma   90.00
#
_symmetry.space_group_name_H-M   'P 1'
#
loop_
_entity.id
_entity.type
_entity.pdbx_description
1 polymer ?
#
loop_
_entity_poly.entity_id
_entity_poly.type
_entity_poly.pdbx_seq_one_letter_code
_entity_poly.pdbx_strand_id
1 'polypeptide(L)'
;MMEVHWKKVRKGLLLSLLLWLILGELAGDLGGIIGFILATLFVGYRVGEGYKSGALHGALVGLVGGIIGGSVIGILYILGLGSTAQALWPVTGIVEAILIIILYGVFGAISGAVGSIIKKSV
;
A
#
# COMPACT_ATOMS: atom_id res chain seq x y z
N MET A 1 -21.67 11.94 4.85
CA MET A 1 -20.53 11.11 5.29
C MET A 1 -20.11 10.24 4.11
N MET A 2 -18.81 10.00 3.93
CA MET A 2 -18.32 9.15 2.85
C MET A 2 -18.30 7.70 3.32
N GLU A 3 -18.96 6.80 2.59
CA GLU A 3 -19.02 5.39 2.94
C GLU A 3 -17.71 4.68 2.63
N VAL A 4 -17.28 3.78 3.53
CA VAL A 4 -16.08 2.96 3.34
C VAL A 4 -16.48 1.57 2.87
N HIS A 5 -16.12 1.25 1.63
CA HIS A 5 -16.28 -0.06 1.01
C HIS A 5 -15.19 -1.02 1.47
N TRP A 6 -15.32 -1.55 2.69
CA TRP A 6 -14.34 -2.47 3.28
C TRP A 6 -13.99 -3.68 2.42
N LYS A 7 -14.95 -4.18 1.62
CA LYS A 7 -14.72 -5.27 0.66
C LYS A 7 -13.70 -4.88 -0.41
N LYS A 8 -13.72 -3.63 -0.89
CA LYS A 8 -12.77 -3.10 -1.88
C LYS A 8 -11.40 -2.86 -1.24
N VAL A 9 -11.37 -2.32 -0.02
CA VAL A 9 -10.12 -2.12 0.76
C VAL A 9 -9.41 -3.46 1.01
N ARG A 10 -10.13 -4.49 1.48
CA ARG A 10 -9.53 -5.83 1.72
C ARG A 10 -8.93 -6.45 0.47
N LYS A 11 -9.63 -6.34 -0.68
CA LYS A 11 -9.09 -6.80 -1.97
C LYS A 11 -7.86 -6.00 -2.39
N GLY A 12 -7.86 -4.70 -2.13
CA GLY A 12 -6.71 -3.83 -2.34
C GLY A 12 -5.49 -4.23 -1.52
N LEU A 13 -5.68 -4.50 -0.24
CA LEU A 13 -4.61 -4.94 0.67
C LEU A 13 -4.00 -6.27 0.22
N LEU A 14 -4.83 -7.24 -0.15
CA LEU A 14 -4.33 -8.50 -0.70
C LEU A 14 -3.56 -8.28 -2.00
N LEU A 15 -4.09 -7.44 -2.90
CA LEU A 15 -3.44 -7.12 -4.15
C LEU A 15 -2.13 -6.36 -3.95
N SER A 16 -2.06 -5.43 -2.98
CA SER A 16 -0.84 -4.66 -2.70
C SER A 16 0.25 -5.57 -2.18
N LEU A 17 -0.06 -6.51 -1.29
CA LEU A 17 0.93 -7.48 -0.79
C LEU A 17 1.43 -8.42 -1.89
N LEU A 18 0.52 -8.92 -2.73
CA LEU A 18 0.88 -9.81 -3.84
C LEU A 18 1.73 -9.09 -4.88
N LEU A 19 1.33 -7.90 -5.32
CA LEU A 19 2.09 -7.14 -6.31
C LEU A 19 3.41 -6.61 -5.74
N TRP A 20 3.43 -6.22 -4.47
CA TRP A 20 4.66 -5.81 -3.80
C TRP A 20 5.68 -6.94 -3.78
N LEU A 21 5.27 -8.16 -3.44
CA LEU A 21 6.14 -9.34 -3.46
C LEU A 21 6.60 -9.66 -4.89
N ILE A 22 5.68 -9.82 -5.84
CA ILE A 22 6.01 -10.25 -7.21
C ILE A 22 6.91 -9.23 -7.90
N LEU A 23 6.54 -7.95 -7.87
CA LEU A 23 7.32 -6.91 -8.54
C LEU A 23 8.59 -6.55 -7.77
N GLY A 24 8.57 -6.70 -6.44
CA GLY A 24 9.75 -6.55 -5.58
C GLY A 24 10.85 -7.54 -5.95
N GLU A 25 10.50 -8.80 -6.17
CA GLU A 25 11.46 -9.82 -6.63
C GLU A 25 12.03 -9.52 -8.03
N LEU A 26 11.25 -8.86 -8.90
CA LEU A 26 11.65 -8.57 -10.27
C LEU A 26 12.48 -7.29 -10.42
N ALA A 27 12.20 -6.26 -9.61
CA ALA A 27 12.76 -4.92 -9.79
C ALA A 27 13.16 -4.24 -8.47
N GLY A 28 13.34 -5.01 -7.39
CA GLY A 28 13.70 -4.51 -6.06
C GLY A 28 12.65 -3.55 -5.49
N ASP A 29 13.10 -2.61 -4.65
CA ASP A 29 12.24 -1.63 -3.97
C ASP A 29 11.33 -0.86 -4.92
N LEU A 30 11.84 -0.48 -6.10
CA LEU A 30 11.06 0.22 -7.11
C LEU A 30 9.89 -0.63 -7.63
N GLY A 31 10.14 -1.92 -7.86
CA GLY A 31 9.09 -2.87 -8.22
C GLY A 31 8.00 -2.97 -7.15
N GLY A 32 8.41 -3.07 -5.88
CA GLY A 32 7.49 -3.09 -4.75
C GLY A 32 6.62 -1.82 -4.68
N ILE A 33 7.22 -0.64 -4.85
CA ILE A 33 6.52 0.64 -4.87
C ILE A 33 5.52 0.71 -6.04
N ILE A 34 5.91 0.25 -7.23
CA ILE A 34 5.01 0.20 -8.40
C ILE A 34 3.84 -0.76 -8.11
N GLY A 35 4.10 -1.93 -7.54
CA GLY A 35 3.06 -2.89 -7.17
C GLY A 35 2.05 -2.33 -6.18
N PHE A 36 2.55 -1.59 -5.19
CA PHE A 36 1.73 -0.84 -4.25
C PHE A 36 0.85 0.20 -4.96
N ILE A 37 1.43 1.06 -5.82
CA ILE A 37 0.71 2.10 -6.56
C ILE A 37 -0.38 1.50 -7.46
N LEU A 38 -0.09 0.38 -8.13
CA LEU A 38 -1.05 -0.30 -8.99
C LEU A 38 -2.23 -0.85 -8.18
N ALA A 39 -1.97 -1.41 -6.99
CA ALA A 39 -3.03 -1.93 -6.13
C ALA A 39 -3.97 -0.83 -5.61
N THR A 40 -3.41 0.30 -5.16
CA THR A 40 -4.19 1.44 -4.66
C THR A 40 -4.94 2.15 -5.79
N LEU A 41 -4.34 2.27 -6.97
CA LEU A 41 -5.01 2.73 -8.19
C LEU A 41 -6.19 1.82 -8.55
N PHE A 42 -5.98 0.49 -8.53
CA PHE A 42 -7.03 -0.48 -8.80
C PHE A 42 -8.19 -0.35 -7.82
N VAL A 43 -7.92 -0.15 -6.52
CA VAL A 43 -8.97 0.11 -5.53
C VAL A 43 -9.74 1.36 -5.86
N GLY A 44 -9.06 2.47 -6.13
CA GLY A 44 -9.68 3.72 -6.55
C GLY A 44 -10.61 3.56 -7.75
N TYR A 45 -10.13 2.84 -8.77
CA TYR A 45 -10.88 2.51 -9.98
C TYR A 45 -12.13 1.67 -9.68
N ARG A 46 -12.02 0.69 -8.77
CA ARG A 46 -13.14 -0.17 -8.35
C ARG A 46 -14.14 0.55 -7.44
N VAL A 47 -13.70 1.57 -6.71
CA VAL A 47 -14.59 2.39 -5.89
C VAL A 47 -15.50 3.23 -6.80
N GLY A 48 -14.91 4.02 -7.71
CA GLY A 48 -15.62 4.69 -8.80
C GLY A 48 -16.55 5.85 -8.40
N GLU A 49 -16.67 6.18 -7.12
CA GLU A 49 -17.61 7.20 -6.62
C GLU A 49 -17.08 8.64 -6.73
N GLY A 50 -15.79 8.81 -7.01
CA GLY A 50 -15.14 10.11 -7.16
C GLY A 50 -13.79 10.18 -6.47
N TYR A 51 -13.01 11.20 -6.83
CA TYR A 51 -11.61 11.33 -6.39
C TYR A 51 -11.46 11.30 -4.87
N LYS A 52 -12.36 11.92 -4.10
CA LYS A 52 -12.35 11.87 -2.62
C LYS A 52 -12.54 10.45 -2.08
N SER A 53 -13.49 9.70 -2.64
CA SER A 53 -13.76 8.32 -2.23
C SER A 53 -12.58 7.41 -2.63
N GLY A 54 -12.07 7.55 -3.85
CA GLY A 54 -10.86 6.86 -4.30
C GLY A 54 -9.65 7.14 -3.40
N ALA A 55 -9.43 8.40 -3.05
CA ALA A 55 -8.35 8.81 -2.16
C ALA A 55 -8.46 8.17 -0.77
N LEU A 56 -9.64 8.19 -0.15
CA LEU A 56 -9.82 7.58 1.17
C LEU A 56 -9.52 6.08 1.15
N HIS A 57 -10.06 5.36 0.16
CA HIS A 57 -9.85 3.92 0.07
C HIS A 57 -8.40 3.57 -0.25
N GLY A 58 -7.75 4.33 -1.14
CA GLY A 58 -6.33 4.15 -1.45
C GLY A 58 -5.45 4.46 -0.23
N ALA A 59 -5.76 5.51 0.52
CA ALA A 59 -5.06 5.85 1.76
C ALA A 59 -5.20 4.76 2.82
N LEU A 60 -6.41 4.18 2.98
CA LEU A 60 -6.65 3.06 3.89
C LEU A 60 -5.81 1.84 3.51
N VAL A 61 -5.72 1.51 2.22
CA VAL A 61 -4.84 0.43 1.74
C VAL A 61 -3.38 0.77 2.04
N GLY A 62 -2.95 2.01 1.82
CA GLY A 62 -1.60 2.47 2.12
C GLY A 62 -1.20 2.36 3.58
N LEU A 63 -2.01 2.94 4.47
CA LEU A 63 -1.73 2.92 5.91
C LEU A 63 -1.78 1.50 6.46
N VAL A 64 -2.84 0.76 6.18
CA VAL A 64 -2.99 -0.61 6.71
C VAL A 64 -1.95 -1.54 6.10
N GLY A 65 -1.64 -1.40 4.81
CA GLY A 65 -0.57 -2.15 4.14
C GLY A 65 0.80 -1.86 4.73
N GLY A 66 1.12 -0.59 4.98
CA GLY A 66 2.36 -0.19 5.64
C GLY A 66 2.48 -0.73 7.07
N ILE A 67 1.40 -0.69 7.85
CA ILE A 67 1.37 -1.27 9.21
C ILE A 67 1.58 -2.79 9.17
N ILE A 68 0.90 -3.50 8.27
CA ILE A 68 1.04 -4.95 8.11
C ILE A 68 2.48 -5.28 7.70
N GLY A 69 3.01 -4.60 6.67
CA GLY A 69 4.39 -4.78 6.23
C GLY A 69 5.38 -4.54 7.38
N GLY A 70 5.21 -3.45 8.14
CA GLY A 70 6.12 -3.10 9.23
C GLY A 70 6.05 -4.10 10.36
N SER A 71 4.86 -4.66 10.63
CA SER A 71 4.67 -5.73 11.60
C SER A 71 5.37 -7.02 11.17
N VAL A 72 5.28 -7.39 9.87
CA VAL A 72 5.99 -8.56 9.33
C VAL A 72 7.51 -8.39 9.51
N ILE A 73 8.04 -7.22 9.18
CA ILE A 73 9.47 -6.91 9.37
C ILE A 73 9.86 -6.96 10.85
N GLY A 74 9.05 -6.39 11.75
CA GLY A 74 9.27 -6.46 13.20
C GLY A 74 9.29 -7.88 13.74
N ILE A 75 8.39 -8.75 13.25
CA ILE A 75 8.38 -10.18 13.61
C ILE A 75 9.67 -10.86 13.14
N LEU A 76 10.17 -10.58 11.93
CA LEU A 76 11.42 -11.15 11.45
C LEU A 76 12.61 -10.80 12.35
N TYR A 77 12.68 -9.55 12.84
CA TYR A 77 13.71 -9.16 13.82
C TYR A 77 13.60 -9.95 15.13
N ILE A 78 12.39 -10.14 15.66
CA ILE A 78 12.15 -10.91 16.90
C ILE A 78 12.57 -12.37 16.73
N LEU A 79 12.39 -12.94 15.54
CA LEU A 79 12.77 -14.32 15.22
C LEU A 79 14.27 -14.50 14.93
N GLY A 80 15.09 -13.45 15.05
CA GLY A 80 16.53 -13.50 14.75
C GLY A 80 16.85 -13.46 13.24
N LEU A 81 15.87 -13.18 12.38
CA LEU A 81 16.01 -13.08 10.92
C LEU A 81 16.29 -11.64 10.47
N GLY A 82 17.10 -10.89 11.25
CA GLY A 82 17.33 -9.46 11.02
C GLY A 82 17.96 -9.13 9.66
N SER A 83 18.82 -10.00 9.11
CA SER A 83 19.38 -9.84 7.77
C SER A 83 18.32 -9.93 6.67
N THR A 84 17.34 -10.83 6.84
CA THR A 84 16.20 -10.96 5.91
C THR A 84 15.28 -9.74 6.05
N ALA A 85 15.06 -9.28 7.28
CA ALA A 85 14.26 -8.08 7.56
C ALA A 85 14.85 -6.84 6.88
N GLN A 86 16.16 -6.61 7.01
CA GLN A 86 16.86 -5.50 6.34
C GLN A 86 16.82 -5.59 4.82
N ALA A 87 16.93 -6.81 4.26
CA ALA A 87 16.87 -7.01 2.82
C ALA A 87 15.47 -6.68 2.23
N LEU A 88 14.40 -6.99 2.97
CA LEU A 88 13.02 -6.75 2.53
C LEU A 88 12.55 -5.32 2.77
N TRP A 89 13.03 -4.69 3.85
CA TRP A 89 12.73 -3.31 4.17
C TRP A 89 13.91 -2.70 4.92
N PRO A 90 14.75 -1.87 4.24
CA PRO A 90 15.97 -1.31 4.82
C PRO A 90 15.72 -0.15 5.80
N VAL A 91 14.64 -0.25 6.59
CA VAL A 91 14.29 0.70 7.64
C VAL A 91 14.74 0.13 8.97
N THR A 92 15.58 0.90 9.66
CA THR A 92 16.19 0.46 10.93
C THR A 92 15.61 1.19 12.14
N GLY A 93 14.82 2.24 11.94
CA GLY A 93 14.26 3.07 13.02
C GLY A 93 12.73 3.11 13.05
N ILE A 94 12.16 3.18 14.25
CA ILE A 94 10.71 3.33 14.46
C ILE A 94 10.20 4.64 13.84
N VAL A 95 10.95 5.73 13.98
CA VAL A 95 10.58 7.05 13.42
C VAL A 95 10.52 6.98 11.90
N GLU A 96 11.52 6.36 11.27
CA GLU A 96 11.57 6.15 9.83
C GLU A 96 10.42 5.26 9.33
N ALA A 97 10.11 4.18 10.06
CA ALA A 97 8.98 3.31 9.75
C ALA A 97 7.64 4.07 9.77
N ILE A 98 7.42 4.91 10.79
CA ILE A 98 6.21 5.73 10.89
C ILE A 98 6.12 6.70 9.71
N LEU A 99 7.22 7.38 9.36
CA LEU A 99 7.26 8.30 8.22
C LEU A 99 6.93 7.59 6.90
N ILE A 100 7.47 6.39 6.69
CA ILE A 100 7.21 5.61 5.48
C ILE A 100 5.76 5.10 5.43
N ILE A 101 5.19 4.67 6.55
CA ILE A 101 3.77 4.30 6.62
C ILE A 101 2.88 5.48 6.23
N ILE A 102 3.19 6.69 6.74
CA ILE A 102 2.47 7.91 6.36
C ILE A 102 2.63 8.18 4.86
N LEU A 103 3.84 8.06 4.31
CA LEU A 103 4.08 8.22 2.88
C LEU A 103 3.30 7.21 2.05
N TYR A 104 3.22 5.93 2.45
CA TYR A 104 2.35 4.96 1.79
C TYR A 104 0.88 5.36 1.85
N GLY A 105 0.41 5.90 2.98
CA GLY A 105 -0.92 6.49 3.08
C GLY A 105 -1.15 7.61 2.05
N VAL A 106 -0.19 8.52 1.91
CA VAL A 106 -0.25 9.65 0.96
C VAL A 106 -0.22 9.15 -0.49
N PHE A 107 0.73 8.29 -0.86
CA PHE A 107 0.80 7.71 -2.20
C PHE A 107 -0.43 6.89 -2.53
N GLY A 108 -0.95 6.14 -1.56
CA GLY A 108 -2.20 5.42 -1.67
C GLY A 108 -3.37 6.36 -1.95
N ALA A 109 -3.45 7.50 -1.26
CA ALA A 109 -4.47 8.51 -1.51
C ALA A 109 -4.40 9.07 -2.94
N ILE A 110 -3.20 9.45 -3.39
CA ILE A 110 -2.99 10.03 -4.72
C ILE A 110 -3.37 9.03 -5.81
N SER A 111 -2.80 7.83 -5.76
CA SER A 111 -3.05 6.77 -6.74
C SER A 111 -4.52 6.30 -6.72
N GLY A 112 -5.14 6.19 -5.55
CA GLY A 112 -6.57 5.89 -5.42
C GLY A 112 -7.47 6.98 -6.01
N ALA A 113 -7.11 8.27 -5.83
CA ALA A 113 -7.80 9.37 -6.48
C ALA A 113 -7.70 9.26 -8.01
N VAL A 114 -6.49 9.04 -8.54
CA VAL A 114 -6.23 8.84 -9.97
C VAL A 114 -7.04 7.68 -10.53
N GLY A 115 -7.04 6.53 -9.86
CA GLY A 115 -7.84 5.36 -10.27
C GLY A 115 -9.32 5.68 -10.38
N SER A 116 -9.87 6.42 -9.41
CA SER A 116 -11.28 6.84 -9.47
C SER A 116 -11.56 7.85 -10.59
N ILE A 117 -10.61 8.72 -10.92
CA ILE A 117 -10.74 9.67 -12.04
C ILE A 117 -10.78 8.89 -13.36
N ILE A 118 -9.85 7.95 -13.56
CA ILE A 118 -9.81 7.08 -14.74
C ILE A 118 -11.16 6.37 -14.92
N LYS A 119 -11.76 5.84 -13.84
CA LYS A 119 -13.06 5.17 -13.93
C LYS A 119 -14.20 6.09 -14.37
N LYS A 120 -14.14 7.38 -14.05
CA LYS A 120 -15.16 8.35 -14.46
C LYS A 120 -14.98 8.82 -15.90
N SER A 121 -13.77 8.71 -16.45
CA SER A 121 -13.46 9.11 -17.82
C SER A 121 -13.76 8.02 -18.87
N VAL A 122 -14.12 6.80 -18.45
CA VAL A 122 -14.38 5.62 -19.30
C VAL A 122 -15.73 5.00 -18.96
#